data_AF-A0A2G9UMU7-F1
#
_entry.id   AF-A0A2G9UMU7-F1
#
_cell.length_a   1.000
_cell.length_b   1.000
_cell.length_c   1.000
_cell.angle_alpha   90.00
_cell.angle_beta   90.00
_cell.angle_gamma   90.00
#
_symmetry.space_group_name_H-M   'P 1'
#
loop_
_entity.id
_entity.type
_entity.pdbx_description
1 polymer ?
#
loop_
_entity_poly.entity_id
_entity_poly.type
_entity_poly.pdbx_seq_one_letter_code
_entity_poly.pdbx_strand_id
1 'polypeptide(L)'
;MATADSVGQTPEVNLLWQHNRRLLFDHLDALEGEKTIVWDRSLMQRVNLFAGPSVLKTHGVVSNLALDQFRPPDTPYVIFFLAPTLAALDGLCEYIDKSKADTKTLFEVFFIPEAWYVVREKLKELNGGKEQQSPPLRLNRLVIIDRWIDPLTPFLHQLTYGGMLDEIYGISMVGSIKVPLAEFENNENADPFALKEIHLNDEVFYRLKHVHINAIGFELAKILAEIKEDEEFDRDRMSVAEYQVLVKKMPQILLKKKLCSVHMRLAEMARAQLYESFADYIRVEKELLESAANDKVHPFIEELIISGDDVNAAIRLVAAHALSANGLKPSVLLQYRRMIMQVWMDLISSIITRA
;
A
#
# COMPACT_ATOMS: atom_id res chain seq x y z
N MET A 1 24.40 -11.37 -5.47
CA MET A 1 23.50 -11.50 -4.31
C MET A 1 22.36 -10.54 -4.55
N ALA A 2 21.16 -11.06 -4.81
CA ALA A 2 19.96 -10.22 -4.74
C ALA A 2 19.86 -9.71 -3.30
N THR A 3 19.84 -8.39 -3.10
CA THR A 3 19.43 -7.82 -1.82
C THR A 3 18.00 -8.28 -1.55
N ALA A 4 17.62 -8.39 -0.28
CA ALA A 4 16.29 -8.82 0.15
C ALA A 4 15.12 -8.05 -0.51
N ASP A 5 15.41 -6.92 -1.16
CA ASP A 5 14.46 -5.98 -1.76
C ASP A 5 13.89 -6.40 -3.13
N SER A 6 14.39 -7.47 -3.78
CA SER A 6 13.93 -7.91 -5.11
C SER A 6 13.00 -9.13 -5.10
N VAL A 7 12.63 -9.64 -3.92
CA VAL A 7 11.83 -10.87 -3.80
C VAL A 7 10.42 -10.61 -4.34
N GLY A 8 10.03 -11.36 -5.39
CA GLY A 8 8.69 -11.29 -6.00
C GLY A 8 8.51 -10.28 -7.13
N GLN A 9 9.55 -9.51 -7.51
CA GLN A 9 9.50 -8.57 -8.64
C GLN A 9 9.91 -9.24 -9.95
N THR A 10 9.24 -8.90 -11.06
CA THR A 10 9.67 -9.36 -12.39
C THR A 10 11.02 -8.72 -12.77
N PRO A 11 11.79 -9.31 -13.70
CA PRO A 11 13.04 -8.71 -14.19
C PRO A 11 12.87 -7.27 -14.67
N GLU A 12 11.75 -6.94 -15.31
CA GLU A 12 11.45 -5.60 -15.83
C GLU A 12 11.22 -4.58 -14.71
N VAL A 13 10.49 -4.97 -13.66
CA VAL A 13 10.29 -4.12 -12.47
C VAL A 13 11.62 -3.89 -11.76
N ASN A 14 12.45 -4.92 -11.65
CA ASN A 14 13.79 -4.80 -11.08
C ASN A 14 14.69 -3.85 -11.88
N LEU A 15 14.57 -3.82 -13.22
CA LEU A 15 15.32 -2.87 -14.05
C LEU A 15 14.92 -1.42 -13.76
N LEU A 16 13.61 -1.14 -13.64
CA LEU A 16 13.13 0.19 -13.28
C LEU A 16 13.56 0.59 -11.86
N TRP A 17 13.47 -0.37 -10.92
CA TRP A 17 13.92 -0.18 -9.54
C TRP A 17 15.42 0.16 -9.47
N GLN A 18 16.26 -0.58 -10.18
CA GLN A 18 17.70 -0.31 -10.29
C GLN A 18 17.98 1.03 -10.97
N HIS A 19 17.24 1.39 -12.01
CA HIS A 19 17.37 2.67 -12.70
C HIS A 19 17.05 3.84 -11.77
N ASN A 20 15.92 3.80 -11.06
CA ASN A 20 15.53 4.85 -10.12
C ASN A 20 16.52 4.99 -8.96
N ARG A 21 17.03 3.87 -8.44
CA ARG A 21 18.10 3.87 -7.44
C ARG A 21 19.36 4.55 -7.96
N ARG A 22 19.80 4.16 -9.15
CA ARG A 22 20.97 4.76 -9.78
C ARG A 22 20.79 6.26 -9.97
N LEU A 23 19.66 6.67 -10.54
CA LEU A 23 19.35 8.08 -10.76
C LEU A 23 19.39 8.88 -9.44
N LEU A 24 18.78 8.35 -8.37
CA LEU A 24 18.79 8.98 -7.06
C LEU A 24 20.22 9.04 -6.47
N PHE A 25 20.91 7.90 -6.39
CA PHE A 25 22.18 7.83 -5.70
C PHE A 25 23.31 8.52 -6.45
N ASP A 26 23.30 8.51 -7.79
CA ASP A 26 24.26 9.27 -8.59
C ASP A 26 24.18 10.79 -8.28
N HIS A 27 22.97 11.33 -8.00
CA HIS A 27 22.81 12.72 -7.58
C HIS A 27 23.25 12.94 -6.12
N LEU A 28 22.84 12.05 -5.20
CA LEU A 28 23.28 12.16 -3.80
C LEU A 28 24.80 12.07 -3.67
N ASP A 29 25.45 11.17 -4.40
CA ASP A 29 26.89 10.96 -4.32
C ASP A 29 27.69 12.07 -5.02
N ALA A 30 27.06 12.83 -5.93
CA ALA A 30 27.67 14.03 -6.52
C ALA A 30 27.78 15.21 -5.52
N LEU A 31 26.99 15.20 -4.44
CA LEU A 31 27.03 16.19 -3.37
C LEU A 31 27.92 15.70 -2.22
N GLU A 32 29.17 16.18 -2.18
CA GLU A 32 30.14 15.81 -1.15
C GLU A 32 29.80 16.44 0.21
N GLY A 33 29.26 15.66 1.14
CA GLY A 33 29.01 16.10 2.52
C GLY A 33 27.71 15.55 3.10
N GLU A 34 27.39 16.04 4.30
CA GLU A 34 26.14 15.75 4.99
C GLU A 34 24.96 16.44 4.33
N LYS A 35 23.81 15.78 4.35
CA LYS A 35 22.60 16.20 3.62
C LYS A 35 21.40 16.14 4.53
N THR A 36 20.52 17.11 4.37
CA THR A 36 19.16 17.10 4.93
C THR A 36 18.16 16.84 3.82
N ILE A 37 17.30 15.85 3.97
CA ILE A 37 16.16 15.66 3.07
C ILE A 37 14.92 16.34 3.65
N VAL A 38 14.21 17.11 2.83
CA VAL A 38 12.90 17.68 3.14
C VAL A 38 11.85 16.99 2.26
N TRP A 39 10.88 16.35 2.92
CA TRP A 39 9.87 15.51 2.29
C TRP A 39 8.52 16.21 2.16
N ASP A 40 7.93 16.11 0.97
CA ASP A 40 6.48 16.00 0.86
C ASP A 40 6.05 14.65 1.44
N ARG A 41 5.14 14.68 2.44
CA ARG A 41 4.69 13.49 3.17
C ARG A 41 4.14 12.41 2.23
N SER A 42 3.51 12.82 1.12
CA SER A 42 2.90 11.92 0.14
C SER A 42 3.92 11.11 -0.68
N LEU A 43 5.20 11.51 -0.65
CA LEU A 43 6.27 10.89 -1.43
C LEU A 43 7.19 9.98 -0.61
N MET A 44 7.27 10.17 0.71
CA MET A 44 8.19 9.41 1.57
C MET A 44 8.00 7.89 1.42
N GLN A 45 6.75 7.41 1.44
CA GLN A 45 6.48 5.97 1.25
C GLN A 45 6.83 5.47 -0.15
N ARG A 46 6.73 6.33 -1.19
CA ARG A 46 7.06 5.97 -2.57
C ARG A 46 8.56 5.82 -2.76
N VAL A 47 9.36 6.70 -2.15
CA VAL A 47 10.82 6.59 -2.22
C VAL A 47 11.31 5.41 -1.38
N ASN A 48 10.68 5.12 -0.24
CA ASN A 48 11.01 3.94 0.58
C ASN A 48 10.91 2.60 -0.18
N LEU A 49 10.15 2.53 -1.28
CA LEU A 49 10.10 1.34 -2.15
C LEU A 49 11.44 0.99 -2.79
N PHE A 50 12.31 1.98 -2.98
CA PHE A 50 13.60 1.78 -3.63
C PHE A 50 14.78 2.40 -2.89
N ALA A 51 14.56 3.22 -1.87
CA ALA A 51 15.59 3.80 -1.03
C ALA A 51 15.04 4.09 0.38
N GLY A 52 15.14 3.10 1.28
CA GLY A 52 14.76 3.27 2.67
C GLY A 52 15.75 4.13 3.48
N PRO A 53 15.41 4.55 4.71
CA PRO A 53 16.22 5.45 5.53
C PRO A 53 17.65 4.96 5.80
N SER A 54 17.83 3.65 5.99
CA SER A 54 19.15 3.04 6.21
C SER A 54 20.06 3.17 4.99
N VAL A 55 19.50 3.01 3.79
CA VAL A 55 20.22 3.17 2.52
C VAL A 55 20.52 4.65 2.29
N LEU A 56 19.56 5.55 2.47
CA LEU A 56 19.79 6.99 2.33
C LEU A 56 20.93 7.49 3.23
N LYS A 57 21.02 6.95 4.45
CA LYS A 57 22.11 7.27 5.38
C LYS A 57 23.50 6.89 4.84
N THR A 58 23.63 5.80 4.06
CA THR A 58 24.91 5.45 3.44
C THR A 58 25.35 6.42 2.34
N HIS A 59 24.42 7.25 1.85
CA HIS A 59 24.67 8.31 0.85
C HIS A 59 24.75 9.72 1.48
N GLY A 60 25.05 9.81 2.77
CA GLY A 60 25.32 11.07 3.47
C GLY A 60 24.09 11.81 4.00
N VAL A 61 22.91 11.19 3.99
CA VAL A 61 21.70 11.78 4.59
C VAL A 61 21.74 11.62 6.11
N VAL A 62 21.82 12.73 6.83
CA VAL A 62 21.90 12.76 8.30
C VAL A 62 20.62 13.25 8.96
N SER A 63 19.77 13.97 8.23
CA SER A 63 18.53 14.56 8.73
C SER A 63 17.39 14.41 7.73
N ASN A 64 16.17 14.20 8.24
CA ASN A 64 14.94 14.11 7.47
C ASN A 64 13.88 15.00 8.11
N LEU A 65 13.28 15.89 7.32
CA LEU A 65 12.26 16.84 7.75
C LEU A 65 11.04 16.70 6.85
N ALA A 66 9.86 17.03 7.36
CA ALA A 66 8.69 17.26 6.52
C ALA A 66 8.66 18.74 6.08
N LEU A 67 8.15 19.02 4.88
CA LEU A 67 8.10 20.38 4.33
C LEU A 67 7.35 21.38 5.25
N ASP A 68 6.32 20.90 5.93
CA ASP A 68 5.50 21.65 6.89
C ASP A 68 6.19 21.88 8.26
N GLN A 69 7.34 21.26 8.48
CA GLN A 69 8.11 21.32 9.73
C GLN A 69 9.44 22.04 9.50
N PHE A 70 9.37 23.36 9.25
CA PHE A 70 10.57 24.18 9.04
C PHE A 70 11.56 24.02 10.19
N ARG A 71 12.81 23.67 9.82
CA ARG A 71 14.00 23.85 10.65
C ARG A 71 15.09 24.47 9.80
N PRO A 72 15.91 25.38 10.36
CA PRO A 72 17.08 25.90 9.66
C PRO A 72 17.98 24.76 9.16
N PRO A 73 18.61 24.91 7.99
CA PRO A 73 19.52 23.89 7.50
C PRO A 73 20.82 23.89 8.30
N ASP A 74 21.12 22.73 8.91
CA ASP A 74 22.39 22.52 9.63
C ASP A 74 23.45 21.83 8.74
N THR A 75 23.10 21.53 7.49
CA THR A 75 23.91 20.77 6.53
C THR A 75 24.22 21.61 5.29
N PRO A 76 25.33 21.33 4.58
CA PRO A 76 25.69 22.05 3.36
C PRO A 76 24.70 21.84 2.21
N TYR A 77 23.92 20.74 2.23
CA TYR A 77 22.93 20.44 1.19
C TYR A 77 21.56 20.12 1.77
N VAL A 78 20.54 20.77 1.22
CA VAL A 78 19.14 20.47 1.50
C VAL A 78 18.48 19.98 0.22
N ILE A 79 17.96 18.76 0.26
CA ILE A 79 17.38 18.10 -0.90
C ILE A 79 15.87 17.94 -0.66
N PHE A 80 15.08 18.52 -1.55
CA PHE A 80 13.62 18.46 -1.47
C PHE A 80 13.07 17.34 -2.35
N PHE A 81 12.14 16.56 -1.82
CA PHE A 81 11.34 15.60 -2.58
C PHE A 81 9.90 16.08 -2.58
N LEU A 82 9.45 16.67 -3.69
CA LEU A 82 8.18 17.40 -3.76
C LEU A 82 7.24 16.81 -4.80
N ALA A 83 5.94 16.73 -4.47
CA ALA A 83 4.93 16.52 -5.49
C ALA A 83 4.86 17.76 -6.39
N PRO A 84 4.49 17.64 -7.67
CA PRO A 84 4.44 18.77 -8.59
C PRO A 84 3.16 19.59 -8.39
N THR A 85 2.95 20.10 -7.17
CA THR A 85 1.79 20.91 -6.81
C THR A 85 2.21 22.35 -6.49
N LEU A 86 1.29 23.30 -6.65
CA LEU A 86 1.55 24.69 -6.27
C LEU A 86 1.81 24.84 -4.77
N ALA A 87 1.11 24.07 -3.93
CA ALA A 87 1.33 24.08 -2.49
C ALA A 87 2.75 23.63 -2.11
N ALA A 88 3.28 22.57 -2.74
CA ALA A 88 4.64 22.13 -2.51
C ALA A 88 5.68 23.15 -2.99
N LEU A 89 5.42 23.82 -4.12
CA LEU A 89 6.26 24.91 -4.62
C LEU A 89 6.26 26.12 -3.68
N ASP A 90 5.09 26.54 -3.20
CA ASP A 90 5.00 27.67 -2.27
C ASP A 90 5.71 27.34 -0.95
N GLY A 91 5.60 26.10 -0.45
CA GLY A 91 6.36 25.63 0.71
C GLY A 91 7.87 25.61 0.49
N LEU A 92 8.33 25.22 -0.71
CA LEU A 92 9.75 25.31 -1.11
C LEU A 92 10.24 26.76 -1.07
N CYS A 93 9.50 27.67 -1.71
CA CYS A 93 9.84 29.08 -1.74
C CYS A 93 9.88 29.67 -0.33
N GLU A 94 8.88 29.37 0.51
CA GLU A 94 8.83 29.83 1.91
C GLU A 94 10.01 29.29 2.72
N TYR A 95 10.40 28.03 2.53
CA TYR A 95 11.56 27.45 3.20
C TYR A 95 12.85 28.18 2.80
N ILE A 96 13.10 28.34 1.50
CA ILE A 96 14.28 29.04 0.98
C ILE A 96 14.30 30.49 1.47
N ASP A 97 13.15 31.18 1.46
CA ASP A 97 13.02 32.56 1.91
C ASP A 97 13.37 32.72 3.39
N LYS A 98 12.93 31.80 4.25
CA LYS A 98 13.31 31.76 5.66
C LYS A 98 14.79 31.42 5.87
N SER A 99 15.40 30.70 4.94
CA SER A 99 16.81 30.31 4.97
C SER A 99 17.76 31.31 4.28
N LYS A 100 17.26 32.42 3.73
CA LYS A 100 18.06 33.43 2.98
C LYS A 100 19.28 34.01 3.72
N ALA A 101 19.33 33.91 5.04
CA ALA A 101 20.49 34.33 5.83
C ALA A 101 21.70 33.38 5.70
N ASP A 102 21.48 32.14 5.28
CA ASP A 102 22.54 31.18 4.99
C ASP A 102 22.89 31.21 3.50
N THR A 103 24.14 31.62 3.21
CA THR A 103 24.67 31.71 1.84
C THR A 103 25.48 30.50 1.43
N LYS A 104 25.67 29.53 2.34
CA LYS A 104 26.51 28.35 2.12
C LYS A 104 25.70 27.10 1.82
N THR A 105 24.43 27.05 2.23
CA THR A 105 23.54 25.93 1.92
C THR A 105 23.16 25.91 0.44
N LEU A 106 23.32 24.76 -0.20
CA LEU A 106 22.83 24.50 -1.55
C LEU A 106 21.51 23.75 -1.48
N PHE A 107 20.54 24.20 -2.26
CA PHE A 107 19.21 23.61 -2.34
C PHE A 107 19.07 22.83 -3.65
N GLU A 108 18.67 21.56 -3.56
CA GLU A 108 18.35 20.72 -4.72
C GLU A 108 16.90 20.22 -4.59
N VAL A 109 16.18 20.10 -5.70
CA VAL A 109 14.78 19.68 -5.70
C VAL A 109 14.50 18.58 -6.71
N PHE A 110 13.95 17.47 -6.22
CA PHE A 110 13.36 16.39 -7.00
C PHE A 110 11.83 16.57 -7.00
N PHE A 111 11.28 16.98 -8.15
CA PHE A 111 9.84 16.87 -8.37
C PHE A 111 9.50 15.46 -8.86
N ILE A 112 8.61 14.76 -8.14
CA ILE A 112 8.22 13.39 -8.47
C ILE A 112 6.75 13.33 -8.90
N PRO A 113 6.42 12.84 -10.12
CA PRO A 113 7.35 12.23 -11.10
C PRO A 113 8.11 13.25 -11.95
N GLU A 114 7.56 14.43 -12.21
CA GLU A 114 8.20 15.50 -12.98
C GLU A 114 7.62 16.85 -12.55
N ALA A 115 8.44 17.90 -12.56
CA ALA A 115 7.99 19.27 -12.29
C ALA A 115 6.99 19.71 -13.36
N TRP A 116 5.81 20.25 -12.99
CA TRP A 116 4.89 20.80 -13.98
C TRP A 116 5.49 21.99 -14.72
N TYR A 117 5.03 22.24 -15.97
CA TYR A 117 5.47 23.39 -16.75
C TYR A 117 5.38 24.72 -15.96
N VAL A 118 4.25 24.97 -15.29
CA VAL A 118 4.04 26.19 -14.48
C VAL A 118 5.04 26.28 -13.32
N VAL A 119 5.36 25.16 -12.67
CA VAL A 119 6.38 25.09 -11.61
C VAL A 119 7.76 25.43 -12.18
N ARG A 120 8.08 24.89 -13.36
CA ARG A 120 9.35 25.16 -14.05
C ARG A 120 9.48 26.61 -14.47
N GLU A 121 8.44 27.21 -15.05
CA GLU A 121 8.47 28.62 -15.45
C GLU A 121 8.65 29.52 -14.22
N LYS A 122 7.91 29.27 -13.13
CA LYS A 122 8.08 30.01 -11.86
C LYS A 122 9.48 29.84 -11.27
N LEU A 123 10.12 28.67 -11.38
CA LEU A 123 11.52 28.46 -10.95
C LEU A 123 12.56 29.09 -11.89
N LYS A 124 12.28 29.20 -13.19
CA LYS A 124 13.14 29.91 -14.16
C LYS A 124 13.09 31.41 -13.95
N GLU A 125 11.92 31.97 -13.66
CA GLU A 125 11.77 33.37 -13.24
C GLU A 125 12.59 33.68 -11.98
N LEU A 126 12.83 32.66 -11.14
CA LEU A 126 13.69 32.71 -9.95
C LEU A 126 15.17 32.37 -10.24
N ASN A 127 15.60 32.32 -11.51
CA ASN A 127 17.01 32.13 -11.97
C ASN A 127 17.72 30.80 -11.56
N GLY A 128 17.04 29.65 -11.45
CA GLY A 128 17.65 28.46 -10.81
C GLY A 128 17.74 27.12 -11.56
N GLY A 129 17.03 26.87 -12.67
CA GLY A 129 16.87 25.49 -13.17
C GLY A 129 17.76 25.11 -14.37
N LYS A 130 18.63 24.10 -14.22
CA LYS A 130 19.17 23.32 -15.36
C LYS A 130 18.50 21.95 -15.39
N GLU A 131 18.03 21.53 -16.57
CA GLU A 131 17.27 20.29 -16.75
C GLU A 131 18.17 19.13 -17.21
N GLN A 132 17.86 17.92 -16.77
CA GLN A 132 18.52 16.68 -17.19
C GLN A 132 17.47 15.72 -17.74
N GLN A 133 17.55 15.38 -19.03
CA GLN A 133 16.60 14.49 -19.70
C GLN A 133 16.85 13.04 -19.29
N SER A 134 15.77 12.30 -19.00
CA SER A 134 15.82 10.87 -18.74
C SER A 134 15.93 10.07 -20.05
N PRO A 135 16.63 8.92 -20.05
CA PRO A 135 16.75 8.08 -21.24
C PRO A 135 15.41 7.42 -21.61
N PRO A 136 15.16 7.15 -22.91
CA PRO A 136 13.92 6.53 -23.35
C PRO A 136 13.81 5.06 -22.91
N LEU A 137 12.67 4.71 -22.31
CA LEU A 137 12.28 3.31 -22.02
C LEU A 137 11.88 2.59 -23.31
N ARG A 138 12.39 1.36 -23.53
CA ARG A 138 12.00 0.51 -24.66
C ARG A 138 10.95 -0.50 -24.21
N LEU A 139 9.70 -0.30 -24.63
CA LEU A 139 8.58 -1.22 -24.40
C LEU A 139 8.16 -1.89 -25.71
N ASN A 140 8.02 -3.22 -25.72
CA ASN A 140 7.62 -3.96 -26.93
C ASN A 140 6.11 -3.85 -27.20
N ARG A 141 5.30 -3.74 -26.15
CA ARG A 141 3.84 -3.61 -26.22
C ARG A 141 3.32 -2.91 -24.96
N LEU A 142 2.40 -1.97 -25.14
CA LEU A 142 1.66 -1.31 -24.06
C LEU A 142 0.18 -1.60 -24.25
N VAL A 143 -0.48 -2.15 -23.23
CA VAL A 143 -1.93 -2.32 -23.19
C VAL A 143 -2.45 -1.36 -22.13
N ILE A 144 -3.33 -0.45 -22.54
CA ILE A 144 -3.99 0.50 -21.64
C ILE A 144 -5.44 0.07 -21.51
N ILE A 145 -5.88 -0.21 -20.29
CA ILE A 145 -7.27 -0.54 -19.98
C ILE A 145 -7.81 0.61 -19.13
N ASP A 146 -8.81 1.31 -19.66
CA ASP A 146 -9.56 2.29 -18.87
C ASP A 146 -10.42 1.55 -17.84
N ARG A 147 -10.37 1.97 -16.57
CA ARG A 147 -11.19 1.39 -15.50
C ARG A 147 -12.68 1.45 -15.83
N TRP A 148 -13.13 2.46 -16.58
CA TRP A 148 -14.54 2.60 -16.96
C TRP A 148 -15.05 1.53 -17.93
N ILE A 149 -14.17 0.71 -18.52
CA ILE A 149 -14.60 -0.47 -19.30
C ILE A 149 -15.25 -1.52 -18.38
N ASP A 150 -14.85 -1.56 -17.12
CA ASP A 150 -15.40 -2.46 -16.11
C ASP A 150 -15.46 -1.71 -14.76
N PRO A 151 -16.47 -0.89 -14.51
CA PRO A 151 -16.61 -0.20 -13.23
C PRO A 151 -17.11 -1.11 -12.10
N LEU A 152 -17.59 -2.32 -12.42
CA LEU A 152 -18.28 -3.21 -11.48
C LEU A 152 -17.30 -3.98 -10.60
N THR A 153 -16.24 -4.57 -11.18
CA THR A 153 -15.29 -5.40 -10.44
C THR A 153 -14.74 -4.75 -9.14
N PRO A 154 -14.38 -3.45 -9.10
CA PRO A 154 -13.89 -2.82 -7.87
C PRO A 154 -14.92 -2.66 -6.74
N PHE A 155 -16.23 -2.75 -7.04
CA PHE A 155 -17.26 -2.64 -6.01
C PHE A 155 -17.49 -3.94 -5.25
N LEU A 156 -17.13 -5.08 -5.84
CA LEU A 156 -17.33 -6.42 -5.29
C LEU A 156 -16.25 -6.75 -4.25
N HIS A 157 -16.60 -7.54 -3.25
CA HIS A 157 -15.61 -8.02 -2.28
C HIS A 157 -14.59 -8.94 -2.95
N GLN A 158 -13.30 -8.69 -2.68
CA GLN A 158 -12.22 -9.53 -3.18
C GLN A 158 -12.10 -10.83 -2.38
N LEU A 159 -12.15 -12.00 -3.05
CA LEU A 159 -12.14 -13.32 -2.40
C LEU A 159 -10.82 -14.09 -2.54
N THR A 160 -9.76 -13.45 -2.99
CA THR A 160 -8.39 -14.00 -2.89
C THR A 160 -7.82 -13.71 -1.52
N TYR A 161 -6.80 -14.45 -1.09
CA TYR A 161 -6.14 -14.17 0.20
C TYR A 161 -5.58 -12.75 0.28
N GLY A 162 -4.87 -12.31 -0.75
CA GLY A 162 -4.32 -10.94 -0.80
C GLY A 162 -5.43 -9.90 -0.84
N GLY A 163 -6.48 -10.13 -1.63
CA GLY A 163 -7.63 -9.24 -1.70
C GLY A 163 -8.40 -9.15 -0.38
N MET A 164 -8.58 -10.26 0.33
CA MET A 164 -9.25 -10.27 1.63
C MET A 164 -8.45 -9.50 2.69
N LEU A 165 -7.11 -9.64 2.70
CA LEU A 165 -6.27 -8.82 3.59
C LEU A 165 -6.35 -7.33 3.25
N ASP A 166 -6.48 -6.99 1.97
CA ASP A 166 -6.63 -5.61 1.51
C ASP A 166 -8.00 -5.02 1.90
N GLU A 167 -9.09 -5.78 1.76
CA GLU A 167 -10.45 -5.39 2.19
C GLU A 167 -10.53 -5.13 3.70
N ILE A 168 -9.81 -5.91 4.52
CA ILE A 168 -9.89 -5.83 5.98
C ILE A 168 -8.92 -4.78 6.55
N TYR A 169 -7.67 -4.77 6.08
CA TYR A 169 -6.59 -4.01 6.72
C TYR A 169 -5.99 -2.91 5.83
N GLY A 170 -6.25 -2.94 4.52
CA GLY A 170 -5.60 -2.07 3.54
C GLY A 170 -4.10 -2.34 3.41
N ILE A 171 -3.68 -2.92 2.29
CA ILE A 171 -2.26 -3.13 2.02
C ILE A 171 -1.62 -1.77 1.70
N SER A 172 -0.69 -1.34 2.55
CA SER A 172 0.02 -0.09 2.37
C SER A 172 0.93 -0.13 1.13
N MET A 173 1.37 1.04 0.65
CA MET A 173 2.27 1.11 -0.50
C MET A 173 3.54 0.29 -0.31
N VAL A 174 4.05 0.16 0.92
CA VAL A 174 5.26 -0.61 1.24
C VAL A 174 5.00 -2.11 1.40
N GLY A 175 3.81 -2.59 1.07
CA GLY A 175 3.43 -4.00 1.17
C GLY A 175 3.31 -4.45 2.63
N SER A 176 2.80 -3.61 3.51
CA SER A 176 2.52 -3.96 4.91
C SER A 176 1.05 -3.74 5.28
N ILE A 177 0.58 -4.49 6.28
CA ILE A 177 -0.74 -4.32 6.91
C ILE A 177 -0.56 -4.04 8.41
N LYS A 178 -1.54 -3.35 9.01
CA LYS A 178 -1.61 -3.15 10.46
C LYS A 178 -2.80 -3.95 11.00
N VAL A 179 -2.51 -4.91 11.87
CA VAL A 179 -3.52 -5.79 12.48
C VAL A 179 -3.65 -5.52 13.98
N PRO A 180 -4.81 -5.75 14.61
CA PRO A 180 -4.94 -5.67 16.07
C PRO A 180 -3.97 -6.64 16.75
N LEU A 181 -3.13 -6.12 17.66
CA LEU A 181 -2.07 -6.90 18.32
C LEU A 181 -2.66 -8.02 19.18
N ALA A 182 -3.67 -7.70 20.00
CA ALA A 182 -4.31 -8.64 20.91
C ALA A 182 -4.93 -9.82 20.16
N GLU A 183 -5.60 -9.53 19.04
CA GLU A 183 -6.16 -10.57 18.17
C GLU A 183 -5.04 -11.37 17.50
N PHE A 184 -4.05 -10.73 16.89
CA PHE A 184 -2.99 -11.45 16.18
C PHE A 184 -2.20 -12.39 17.10
N GLU A 185 -1.93 -11.98 18.34
CA GLU A 185 -1.17 -12.77 19.32
C GLU A 185 -2.04 -13.69 20.18
N ASN A 186 -3.36 -13.66 20.01
CA ASN A 186 -4.32 -14.35 20.88
C ASN A 186 -4.06 -14.06 22.37
N ASN A 187 -3.83 -12.79 22.70
CA ASN A 187 -3.49 -12.35 24.04
C ASN A 187 -4.47 -11.26 24.52
N GLU A 188 -5.46 -11.67 25.31
CA GLU A 188 -6.49 -10.78 25.87
C GLU A 188 -5.93 -9.73 26.85
N ASN A 189 -4.70 -9.93 27.36
CA ASN A 189 -4.04 -8.96 28.23
C ASN A 189 -3.24 -7.89 27.45
N ALA A 190 -3.13 -8.02 26.12
CA ALA A 190 -2.51 -7.00 25.30
C ALA A 190 -3.42 -5.76 25.19
N ASP A 191 -2.84 -4.60 24.93
CA ASP A 191 -3.59 -3.38 24.68
C ASP A 191 -4.56 -3.58 23.50
N PRO A 192 -5.89 -3.40 23.69
CA PRO A 192 -6.90 -3.57 22.65
C PRO A 192 -6.71 -2.62 21.45
N PHE A 193 -6.00 -1.50 21.65
CA PHE A 193 -5.76 -0.50 20.61
C PHE A 193 -4.37 -0.63 19.96
N ALA A 194 -3.51 -1.51 20.48
CA ALA A 194 -2.20 -1.71 19.89
C ALA A 194 -2.31 -2.41 18.53
N LEU A 195 -1.55 -1.90 17.56
CA LEU A 195 -1.47 -2.47 16.22
C LEU A 195 -0.10 -3.09 15.98
N LYS A 196 -0.09 -4.23 15.31
CA LYS A 196 1.12 -4.90 14.83
C LYS A 196 1.26 -4.69 13.34
N GLU A 197 2.40 -4.16 12.92
CA GLU A 197 2.72 -4.06 11.49
C GLU A 197 3.32 -5.38 10.99
N ILE A 198 2.76 -5.89 9.90
CA ILE A 198 3.21 -7.12 9.24
C ILE A 198 3.54 -6.80 7.78
N HIS A 199 4.79 -7.07 7.39
CA HIS A 199 5.22 -6.97 6.01
C HIS A 199 4.84 -8.25 5.25
N LEU A 200 4.32 -8.09 4.05
CA LEU A 200 3.83 -9.15 3.16
C LEU A 200 4.77 -9.39 1.96
N ASN A 201 5.96 -8.77 1.94
CA ASN A 201 6.93 -8.91 0.86
C ASN A 201 7.78 -10.17 1.02
N ASP A 202 7.13 -11.32 1.18
CA ASP A 202 7.78 -12.59 1.46
C ASP A 202 7.28 -13.73 0.56
N GLU A 203 8.05 -14.81 0.48
CA GLU A 203 7.80 -15.93 -0.43
C GLU A 203 6.47 -16.65 -0.16
N VAL A 204 6.01 -16.67 1.09
CA VAL A 204 4.76 -17.34 1.48
C VAL A 204 3.59 -16.49 1.02
N PHE A 205 3.60 -15.18 1.27
CA PHE A 205 2.58 -14.28 0.74
C PHE A 205 2.48 -14.35 -0.79
N TYR A 206 3.60 -14.31 -1.52
CA TYR A 206 3.58 -14.34 -2.98
C TYR A 206 2.96 -15.61 -3.55
N ARG A 207 3.13 -16.75 -2.85
CA ARG A 207 2.49 -18.01 -3.20
C ARG A 207 0.99 -18.00 -2.89
N LEU A 208 0.58 -17.37 -1.79
CA LEU A 208 -0.80 -17.43 -1.29
C LEU A 208 -1.70 -16.32 -1.84
N LYS A 209 -1.18 -15.15 -2.20
CA LYS A 209 -1.97 -13.92 -2.44
C LYS A 209 -3.08 -14.06 -3.50
N HIS A 210 -2.89 -14.94 -4.48
CA HIS A 210 -3.85 -15.18 -5.56
C HIS A 210 -4.74 -16.42 -5.33
N VAL A 211 -4.51 -17.16 -4.25
CA VAL A 211 -5.32 -18.31 -3.88
C VAL A 211 -6.66 -17.81 -3.33
N HIS A 212 -7.76 -18.42 -3.77
CA HIS A 212 -9.08 -18.14 -3.21
C HIS A 212 -9.08 -18.42 -1.70
N ILE A 213 -9.69 -17.55 -0.89
CA ILE A 213 -9.64 -17.61 0.58
C ILE A 213 -10.16 -18.93 1.17
N ASN A 214 -11.04 -19.64 0.47
CA ASN A 214 -11.51 -20.98 0.85
C ASN A 214 -10.55 -22.13 0.50
N ALA A 215 -9.59 -21.90 -0.40
CA ALA A 215 -8.59 -22.88 -0.80
C ALA A 215 -7.26 -22.72 -0.06
N ILE A 216 -7.09 -21.65 0.74
CA ILE A 216 -5.81 -21.32 1.38
C ILE A 216 -5.28 -22.42 2.31
N GLY A 217 -6.17 -23.13 3.02
CA GLY A 217 -5.77 -24.23 3.90
C GLY A 217 -5.06 -25.35 3.16
N PHE A 218 -5.50 -25.67 1.92
CA PHE A 218 -4.84 -26.68 1.09
C PHE A 218 -3.45 -26.22 0.65
N GLU A 219 -3.28 -24.95 0.30
CA GLU A 219 -1.99 -24.44 -0.13
C GLU A 219 -1.00 -24.30 1.04
N LEU A 220 -1.47 -23.85 2.21
CA LEU A 220 -0.69 -23.84 3.44
C LEU A 220 -0.23 -25.25 3.85
N ALA A 221 -1.08 -26.27 3.67
CA ALA A 221 -0.70 -27.65 3.95
C ALA A 221 0.44 -28.15 3.04
N LYS A 222 0.47 -27.74 1.76
CA LYS A 222 1.59 -28.04 0.86
C LYS A 222 2.89 -27.35 1.30
N ILE A 223 2.82 -26.06 1.65
CA ILE A 223 3.97 -25.31 2.17
C ILE A 223 4.52 -26.00 3.43
N LEU A 224 3.64 -26.44 4.33
CA LEU A 224 4.03 -27.15 5.55
C LEU A 224 4.67 -28.52 5.25
N ALA A 225 4.18 -29.25 4.25
CA ALA A 225 4.76 -30.51 3.82
C ALA A 225 6.19 -30.31 3.26
N GLU A 226 6.39 -29.28 2.43
CA GLU A 226 7.72 -28.89 1.94
C GLU A 226 8.66 -28.50 3.08
N ILE A 227 8.19 -27.73 4.07
CA ILE A 227 9.00 -27.38 5.25
C ILE A 227 9.40 -28.65 6.02
N LYS A 228 8.49 -29.63 6.15
CA LYS A 228 8.79 -30.89 6.84
C LYS A 228 9.83 -31.72 6.08
N GLU A 229 9.70 -31.82 4.76
CA GLU A 229 10.69 -32.47 3.90
C GLU A 229 12.06 -31.76 4.01
N ASP A 230 12.06 -30.43 4.02
CA ASP A 230 13.24 -29.61 4.25
C ASP A 230 13.80 -29.74 5.69
N GLU A 231 13.05 -30.27 6.67
CA GLU A 231 13.49 -30.54 8.05
C GLU A 231 13.91 -32.01 8.26
N GLU A 232 13.53 -32.93 7.36
CA GLU A 232 13.84 -34.36 7.44
C GLU A 232 15.31 -34.61 7.09
N PHE A 233 16.14 -34.68 8.15
CA PHE A 233 17.54 -35.09 8.04
C PHE A 233 17.80 -36.29 8.94
N ASP A 234 18.32 -37.36 8.34
CA ASP A 234 18.86 -38.49 9.09
C ASP A 234 20.20 -38.07 9.72
N ARG A 235 20.12 -37.60 10.97
CA ARG A 235 21.29 -37.14 11.73
C ARG A 235 22.32 -38.24 11.97
N ASP A 236 21.91 -39.50 11.90
CA ASP A 236 22.76 -40.67 12.21
C ASP A 236 23.45 -41.23 10.97
N ARG A 237 22.94 -40.92 9.76
CA ARG A 237 23.53 -41.35 8.48
C ARG A 237 24.20 -40.24 7.67
N MET A 238 24.08 -38.98 8.09
CA MET A 238 24.60 -37.84 7.34
C MET A 238 26.13 -37.75 7.36
N SER A 239 26.73 -37.49 6.20
CA SER A 239 28.14 -37.14 6.08
C SER A 239 28.42 -35.73 6.62
N VAL A 240 29.70 -35.44 6.93
CA VAL A 240 30.13 -34.11 7.38
C VAL A 240 29.81 -33.01 6.35
N ALA A 241 29.89 -33.32 5.05
CA ALA A 241 29.59 -32.37 3.98
C ALA A 241 28.09 -32.04 3.92
N GLU A 242 27.22 -33.04 4.04
CA GLU A 242 25.77 -32.85 4.10
C GLU A 242 25.36 -32.07 5.36
N TYR A 243 26.04 -32.30 6.49
CA TYR A 243 25.82 -31.53 7.71
C TYR A 243 26.17 -30.05 7.55
N GLN A 244 27.27 -29.75 6.86
CA GLN A 244 27.64 -28.36 6.56
C GLN A 244 26.62 -27.67 5.64
N VAL A 245 26.04 -28.39 4.67
CA VAL A 245 24.97 -27.86 3.81
C VAL A 245 23.70 -27.60 4.62
N LEU A 246 23.33 -28.53 5.49
CA LEU A 246 22.18 -28.38 6.38
C LEU A 246 22.30 -27.13 7.26
N VAL A 247 23.39 -26.99 8.01
CA VAL A 247 23.60 -25.84 8.92
C VAL A 247 23.48 -24.50 8.17
N LYS A 248 23.89 -24.44 6.90
CA LYS A 248 23.73 -23.26 6.06
C LYS A 248 22.27 -23.00 5.62
N LYS A 249 21.46 -24.04 5.42
CA LYS A 249 20.04 -23.94 5.05
C LYS A 249 19.12 -23.68 6.24
N MET A 250 19.48 -24.12 7.45
CA MET A 250 18.64 -24.01 8.65
C MET A 250 18.03 -22.62 8.91
N PRO A 251 18.76 -21.49 8.77
CA PRO A 251 18.17 -20.17 8.97
C PRO A 251 17.01 -19.88 8.02
N GLN A 252 17.09 -20.33 6.76
CA GLN A 252 16.03 -20.15 5.76
C GLN A 252 14.82 -21.03 6.08
N ILE A 253 15.03 -22.28 6.50
CA ILE A 253 13.97 -23.19 6.91
C ILE A 253 13.19 -22.62 8.11
N LEU A 254 13.90 -22.15 9.13
CA LEU A 254 13.30 -21.52 10.31
C LEU A 254 12.54 -20.23 9.95
N LEU A 255 13.06 -19.44 9.02
CA LEU A 255 12.37 -18.25 8.51
C LEU A 255 11.09 -18.62 7.77
N LYS A 256 11.12 -19.57 6.83
CA LYS A 256 9.95 -20.06 6.09
C LYS A 256 8.89 -20.61 7.03
N LYS A 257 9.29 -21.35 8.08
CA LYS A 257 8.40 -21.84 9.15
C LYS A 257 7.74 -20.70 9.92
N LYS A 258 8.50 -19.67 10.30
CA LYS A 258 7.96 -18.47 10.96
C LYS A 258 6.96 -17.74 10.06
N LEU A 259 7.30 -17.51 8.80
CA LEU A 259 6.42 -16.85 7.82
C LEU A 259 5.14 -17.66 7.60
N CYS A 260 5.25 -18.98 7.45
CA CYS A 260 4.09 -19.86 7.32
C CYS A 260 3.15 -19.73 8.52
N SER A 261 3.68 -19.68 9.74
CA SER A 261 2.86 -19.47 10.96
C SER A 261 2.15 -18.12 10.96
N VAL A 262 2.83 -17.04 10.53
CA VAL A 262 2.21 -15.71 10.38
C VAL A 262 1.05 -15.76 9.38
N HIS A 263 1.25 -16.37 8.21
CA HIS A 263 0.19 -16.46 7.19
C HIS A 263 -0.94 -17.40 7.57
N MET A 264 -0.68 -18.46 8.34
CA MET A 264 -1.75 -19.27 8.94
C MET A 264 -2.63 -18.43 9.86
N ARG A 265 -2.04 -17.60 10.73
CA ARG A 265 -2.80 -16.71 11.63
C ARG A 265 -3.60 -15.67 10.85
N LEU A 266 -2.97 -15.01 9.88
CA LEU A 266 -3.66 -14.04 9.01
C LEU A 266 -4.81 -14.67 8.21
N ALA A 267 -4.63 -15.90 7.71
CA ALA A 267 -5.68 -16.62 6.98
C ALA A 267 -6.85 -16.99 7.89
N GLU A 268 -6.59 -17.33 9.16
CA GLU A 268 -7.62 -17.58 10.17
C GLU A 268 -8.44 -16.32 10.43
N MET A 269 -7.78 -15.20 10.74
CA MET A 269 -8.44 -13.90 11.00
C MET A 269 -9.26 -13.44 9.78
N ALA A 270 -8.69 -13.54 8.57
CA ALA A 270 -9.37 -13.18 7.33
C ALA A 270 -10.61 -14.06 7.07
N ARG A 271 -10.55 -15.36 7.42
CA ARG A 271 -11.70 -16.27 7.31
C ARG A 271 -12.78 -15.96 8.34
N ALA A 272 -12.40 -15.63 9.58
CA ALA A 272 -13.37 -15.21 10.59
C ALA A 272 -14.17 -13.99 10.09
N GLN A 273 -13.48 -12.95 9.62
CA GLN A 273 -14.12 -11.76 9.09
C GLN A 273 -15.01 -12.03 7.86
N LEU A 274 -14.58 -12.92 6.96
CA LEU A 274 -15.37 -13.36 5.81
C LEU A 274 -16.73 -13.94 6.23
N TYR A 275 -16.75 -14.82 7.24
CA TYR A 275 -17.97 -15.53 7.63
C TYR A 275 -18.84 -14.74 8.63
N GLU A 276 -18.22 -13.94 9.49
CA GLU A 276 -18.93 -13.20 10.54
C GLU A 276 -19.44 -11.85 10.04
N SER A 277 -18.69 -11.17 9.16
CA SER A 277 -19.02 -9.82 8.71
C SER A 277 -19.39 -9.76 7.22
N PHE A 278 -18.66 -10.41 6.34
CA PHE A 278 -18.84 -10.21 4.89
C PHE A 278 -19.82 -11.17 4.21
N ALA A 279 -20.27 -12.23 4.90
CA ALA A 279 -21.07 -13.30 4.29
C ALA A 279 -22.36 -12.78 3.64
N ASP A 280 -23.08 -11.88 4.31
CA ASP A 280 -24.31 -11.30 3.79
C ASP A 280 -24.08 -10.35 2.62
N TYR A 281 -23.04 -9.50 2.69
CA TYR A 281 -22.64 -8.63 1.59
C TYR A 281 -22.32 -9.43 0.33
N ILE A 282 -21.51 -10.47 0.45
CA ILE A 282 -21.12 -11.34 -0.68
C ILE A 282 -22.33 -12.11 -1.23
N ARG A 283 -23.26 -12.52 -0.36
CA ARG A 283 -24.50 -13.15 -0.80
C ARG A 283 -25.31 -12.19 -1.67
N VAL A 284 -25.46 -10.94 -1.23
CA VAL A 284 -26.19 -9.91 -1.99
C VAL A 284 -25.45 -9.56 -3.27
N GLU A 285 -24.13 -9.41 -3.25
CA GLU A 285 -23.34 -9.18 -4.47
C GLU A 285 -23.58 -10.27 -5.52
N LYS A 286 -23.55 -11.55 -5.12
CA LYS A 286 -23.87 -12.67 -6.02
C LYS A 286 -25.30 -12.59 -6.55
N GLU A 287 -26.26 -12.30 -5.68
CA GLU A 287 -27.67 -12.12 -6.08
C GLU A 287 -27.80 -11.00 -7.12
N LEU A 288 -27.14 -9.86 -6.93
CA LEU A 288 -27.18 -8.73 -7.86
C LEU A 288 -26.56 -9.09 -9.23
N LEU A 289 -25.48 -9.86 -9.23
CA LEU A 289 -24.82 -10.33 -10.46
C LEU A 289 -25.68 -11.37 -11.21
N GLU A 290 -26.36 -12.25 -10.49
CA GLU A 290 -27.23 -13.29 -11.07
C GLU A 290 -28.59 -12.72 -11.52
N SER A 291 -29.10 -11.70 -10.81
CA SER A 291 -30.41 -11.08 -11.04
C SER A 291 -30.35 -9.77 -11.81
N ALA A 292 -29.43 -9.67 -12.79
CA ALA A 292 -29.07 -8.48 -13.58
C ALA A 292 -30.22 -7.70 -14.29
N ALA A 293 -31.49 -8.02 -14.07
CA ALA A 293 -32.66 -7.28 -14.52
C ALA A 293 -33.55 -6.75 -13.38
N ASN A 294 -33.27 -7.05 -12.12
CA ASN A 294 -34.05 -6.57 -10.98
C ASN A 294 -33.61 -5.16 -10.60
N ASP A 295 -34.44 -4.17 -10.90
CA ASP A 295 -34.16 -2.76 -10.62
C ASP A 295 -34.90 -2.23 -9.38
N LYS A 296 -35.48 -3.10 -8.55
CA LYS A 296 -36.18 -2.70 -7.32
C LYS A 296 -35.21 -2.53 -6.16
N VAL A 297 -35.58 -1.69 -5.19
CA VAL A 297 -34.83 -1.56 -3.93
C VAL A 297 -34.63 -2.94 -3.31
N HIS A 298 -33.37 -3.23 -2.97
CA HIS A 298 -32.99 -4.49 -2.37
C HIS A 298 -33.14 -4.39 -0.85
N PRO A 299 -33.90 -5.29 -0.20
CA PRO A 299 -34.20 -5.19 1.24
C PRO A 299 -32.96 -5.09 2.13
N PHE A 300 -31.94 -5.91 1.87
CA PHE A 300 -30.68 -5.85 2.62
C PHE A 300 -29.95 -4.50 2.47
N ILE A 301 -29.98 -3.90 1.26
CA ILE A 301 -29.32 -2.61 1.02
C ILE A 301 -30.09 -1.50 1.74
N GLU A 302 -31.42 -1.56 1.74
CA GLU A 302 -32.28 -0.66 2.51
C GLU A 302 -32.01 -0.76 4.01
N GLU A 303 -31.96 -1.97 4.57
CA GLU A 303 -31.63 -2.20 5.98
C GLU A 303 -30.25 -1.68 6.36
N LEU A 304 -29.22 -1.95 5.53
CA LEU A 304 -27.86 -1.46 5.74
C LEU A 304 -27.77 0.08 5.71
N ILE A 305 -28.52 0.72 4.81
CA ILE A 305 -28.61 2.19 4.78
C ILE A 305 -29.25 2.70 6.06
N ILE A 306 -30.33 2.06 6.52
CA ILE A 306 -31.09 2.47 7.71
C ILE A 306 -30.28 2.27 9.00
N SER A 307 -29.52 1.18 9.12
CA SER A 307 -28.69 0.93 10.30
C SER A 307 -27.58 1.97 10.43
N GLY A 308 -27.05 2.43 9.29
CA GLY A 308 -26.03 3.48 9.23
C GLY A 308 -24.64 3.02 9.68
N ASP A 309 -24.43 1.71 9.83
CA ASP A 309 -23.18 1.15 10.35
C ASP A 309 -22.00 1.33 9.37
N ASP A 310 -22.24 1.10 8.07
CA ASP A 310 -21.23 1.29 7.01
C ASP A 310 -21.83 1.88 5.73
N VAL A 311 -21.70 3.19 5.60
CA VAL A 311 -22.19 3.96 4.45
C VAL A 311 -21.39 3.65 3.19
N ASN A 312 -20.11 3.31 3.31
CA ASN A 312 -19.30 2.96 2.14
C ASN A 312 -19.75 1.61 1.58
N ALA A 313 -20.00 0.62 2.43
CA ALA A 313 -20.56 -0.66 2.01
C ALA A 313 -21.94 -0.50 1.35
N ALA A 314 -22.81 0.34 1.92
CA ALA A 314 -24.10 0.65 1.31
C ALA A 314 -23.96 1.27 -0.09
N ILE A 315 -23.08 2.27 -0.25
CA ILE A 315 -22.82 2.91 -1.54
C ILE A 315 -22.22 1.92 -2.54
N ARG A 316 -21.28 1.06 -2.10
CA ARG A 316 -20.71 -0.01 -2.92
C ARG A 316 -21.81 -0.93 -3.47
N LEU A 317 -22.73 -1.39 -2.62
CA LEU A 317 -23.83 -2.27 -3.03
C LEU A 317 -24.84 -1.56 -3.94
N VAL A 318 -25.18 -0.29 -3.71
CA VAL A 318 -26.03 0.48 -4.62
C VAL A 318 -25.36 0.64 -5.99
N ALA A 319 -24.06 0.91 -6.03
CA ALA A 319 -23.29 1.01 -7.27
C ALA A 319 -23.23 -0.35 -7.99
N ALA A 320 -22.93 -1.43 -7.28
CA ALA A 320 -22.94 -2.78 -7.83
C ALA A 320 -24.33 -3.16 -8.39
N HIS A 321 -25.40 -2.80 -7.69
CA HIS A 321 -26.78 -3.02 -8.13
C HIS A 321 -27.09 -2.24 -9.41
N ALA A 322 -26.74 -0.95 -9.45
CA ALA A 322 -26.95 -0.12 -10.63
C ALA A 322 -26.16 -0.61 -11.85
N LEU A 323 -24.90 -0.99 -11.65
CA LEU A 323 -24.04 -1.47 -12.74
C LEU A 323 -24.49 -2.84 -13.25
N SER A 324 -24.89 -3.76 -12.35
CA SER A 324 -25.39 -5.08 -12.73
C SER A 324 -26.75 -4.99 -13.45
N ALA A 325 -27.60 -4.04 -13.07
CA ALA A 325 -28.90 -3.82 -13.68
C ALA A 325 -28.88 -2.94 -14.96
N ASN A 326 -27.69 -2.52 -15.42
CA ASN A 326 -27.52 -1.56 -16.52
C ASN A 326 -28.28 -0.24 -16.29
N GLY A 327 -28.25 0.24 -15.04
CA GLY A 327 -28.94 1.43 -14.56
C GLY A 327 -30.18 1.10 -13.72
N LEU A 328 -30.45 1.95 -12.72
CA LEU A 328 -31.66 1.88 -11.92
C LEU A 328 -32.72 2.86 -12.46
N LYS A 329 -34.00 2.54 -12.27
CA LYS A 329 -35.08 3.51 -12.50
C LYS A 329 -34.86 4.78 -11.67
N PRO A 330 -35.18 5.98 -12.19
CA PRO A 330 -35.02 7.24 -11.46
C PRO A 330 -35.71 7.25 -10.09
N SER A 331 -36.86 6.58 -9.96
CA SER A 331 -37.59 6.48 -8.69
C SER A 331 -36.82 5.67 -7.64
N VAL A 332 -36.17 4.59 -8.06
CA VAL A 332 -35.40 3.70 -7.18
C VAL A 332 -34.11 4.38 -6.75
N LEU A 333 -33.40 5.01 -7.70
CA LEU A 333 -32.22 5.81 -7.38
C LEU A 333 -32.56 6.96 -6.42
N LEU A 334 -33.70 7.63 -6.63
CA LEU A 334 -34.16 8.69 -5.75
C LEU A 334 -34.49 8.16 -4.35
N GLN A 335 -35.04 6.94 -4.25
CA GLN A 335 -35.32 6.29 -2.97
C GLN A 335 -34.01 5.99 -2.22
N TYR A 336 -33.03 5.33 -2.84
CA TYR A 336 -31.72 5.11 -2.22
C TYR A 336 -31.06 6.43 -1.78
N ARG A 337 -31.07 7.45 -2.65
CA ARG A 337 -30.52 8.76 -2.34
C ARG A 337 -31.20 9.41 -1.13
N ARG A 338 -32.53 9.34 -1.03
CA ARG A 338 -33.26 9.91 0.11
C ARG A 338 -32.89 9.22 1.41
N MET A 339 -32.87 7.88 1.42
CA MET A 339 -32.52 7.10 2.61
C MET A 339 -31.10 7.42 3.10
N ILE A 340 -30.12 7.40 2.18
CA ILE A 340 -28.72 7.72 2.51
C ILE A 340 -28.60 9.14 3.08
N MET A 341 -29.18 10.14 2.41
CA MET A 341 -29.10 11.53 2.86
C MET A 341 -29.76 11.74 4.22
N GLN A 342 -30.89 11.08 4.48
CA GLN A 342 -31.62 11.22 5.75
C GLN A 342 -30.81 10.65 6.91
N VAL A 343 -30.33 9.41 6.79
CA VAL A 343 -29.55 8.75 7.86
C VAL A 343 -28.26 9.52 8.15
N TRP A 344 -27.58 10.02 7.11
CA TRP A 344 -26.35 10.78 7.28
C TRP A 344 -26.58 12.14 7.96
N MET A 345 -27.67 12.83 7.61
CA MET A 345 -28.03 14.09 8.27
C MET A 345 -28.43 13.87 9.73
N ASP A 346 -29.13 12.77 10.04
CA ASP A 346 -29.50 12.41 11.40
C ASP A 346 -28.26 12.08 12.26
N LEU A 347 -27.28 11.36 11.68
CA LEU A 347 -25.99 11.09 12.34
C LEU A 347 -25.23 12.39 12.65
N ILE A 348 -25.12 13.29 11.67
CA ILE A 348 -24.49 14.60 11.86
C ILE A 348 -25.22 15.41 12.93
N SER A 349 -26.56 15.44 12.89
CA SER A 349 -27.36 16.13 13.89
C SER A 349 -27.16 15.55 15.30
N SER A 350 -27.06 14.23 15.43
CA SER A 350 -26.78 13.54 16.70
C SER A 350 -25.38 13.89 17.25
N ILE A 351 -24.37 13.96 16.38
CA ILE A 351 -23.00 14.37 16.77
C ILE A 351 -22.99 15.83 17.23
N ILE A 352 -23.62 16.73 16.47
CA ILE A 352 -23.67 18.16 16.79
C ILE A 352 -24.44 18.43 18.09
N THR A 353 -25.52 17.69 18.36
CA THR A 353 -26.32 17.89 19.59
C THR A 353 -25.72 17.23 20.83
N ARG A 354 -24.76 16.32 20.68
CA ARG A 354 -24.02 15.68 21.79
C ARG A 354 -22.66 16.32 22.08
N ALA A 355 -22.16 17.20 21.21
CA ALA A 355 -20.98 18.03 21.43
C ALA A 355 -21.37 19.36 22.10
#